data_AF-A0A7X9GIF7-F1
#
_entry.id   AF-A0A7X9GIF7-F1
#
_cell.length_a   1.000
_cell.length_b   1.000
_cell.length_c   1.000
_cell.angle_alpha   90.00
_cell.angle_beta   90.00
_cell.angle_gamma   90.00
#
_symmetry.space_group_name_H-M   'P 1'
#
loop_
_entity.id
_entity.type
_entity.pdbx_description
1 polymer ?
#
loop_
_entity_poly.entity_id
_entity_poly.type
_entity_poly.pdbx_seq_one_letter_code
_entity_poly.pdbx_strand_id
1 'polypeptide(L)'
;MTLGLKRKGKARIALLVMFMFLFGLVGMVQPGTAMAKTMYSDPATSLTVVLNDNGEVYELATYTIPELENMSQVQREYSSIDRMPAPVFTAGKGLDLESFLSSQGIDISSITHFRFYATDDLVKKLDRNMLLDRTGYYFPKIVECWDTDWDEDTNRYTDVEKVSAGAVPVKPMLAITSSQGRWLDCPDWNSLDGSTCLRLCLGQATPEECITMNFVRWVYKIEVFGKLEAGSSIIASRITVDKPSSGQSYQVGDTVEIDGTVERLSSVTLTITDPDGHAVYTSFDVDTRDGKFNEEFPLGPDAVPGNYTVKVGPGSGTGEGCTQTFHVTTASSSAANITLNTPEAGYTVQPGDKVKISGSASGLTTVKLEIINPDEETVYTSTINKSGDFTEEFTPTADALPGDYTIKISAPGLKQDYTRIFQVVEAEAASPSDTPVTETKPEPVTTKTESETQPVVAAPTSSLKDTTNHWAVDRINDLVNRGAIKGYPDGTFQPDTTITRAEFTTVVVKAFNLTNTDGKSFGDTSEHWAKDYIATAAGAGIVGGYNDSTFGPNDPVTREQMAAIVVKAAQLTPAAGENQFVDSASIADWARDAVVTAVNNQIIRGYPDNTFKPGSKATRAEAVAVIINALDMN
;
A
#
# COMPACT_ATOMS: atom_id res chain seq x y z
N MET A 1 28.27 72.13 -28.93
CA MET A 1 28.26 72.67 -27.55
C MET A 1 26.93 72.34 -26.90
N THR A 2 26.98 71.41 -25.94
CA THR A 2 26.26 71.39 -24.66
C THR A 2 24.84 71.98 -24.51
N LEU A 3 23.97 71.07 -24.07
CA LEU A 3 22.96 71.17 -23.00
C LEU A 3 21.70 72.03 -23.18
N GLY A 4 20.56 71.34 -23.03
CA GLY A 4 19.72 71.59 -21.87
C GLY A 4 18.23 71.42 -22.10
N LEU A 5 17.65 70.34 -21.57
CA LEU A 5 16.43 70.44 -20.75
C LEU A 5 16.29 69.18 -19.87
N LYS A 6 16.23 69.38 -18.55
CA LYS A 6 16.08 68.35 -17.51
C LYS A 6 14.88 68.72 -16.62
N ARG A 7 14.33 67.67 -15.99
CA ARG A 7 13.49 67.64 -14.78
C ARG A 7 12.01 68.03 -14.90
N LYS A 8 11.14 67.02 -15.00
CA LYS A 8 9.83 67.00 -14.29
C LYS A 8 9.14 65.64 -14.10
N GLY A 9 9.75 64.51 -14.48
CA GLY A 9 9.15 63.17 -14.28
C GLY A 9 9.54 62.40 -13.00
N LYS A 10 10.68 62.71 -12.37
CA LYS A 10 11.24 61.87 -11.28
C LYS A 10 10.70 62.17 -9.87
N ALA A 11 9.90 63.21 -9.68
CA ALA A 11 9.40 63.60 -8.35
C ALA A 11 8.07 62.93 -7.95
N ARG A 12 7.29 62.39 -8.89
CA ARG A 12 6.00 61.74 -8.60
C ARG A 12 6.10 60.23 -8.33
N ILE A 13 7.15 59.58 -8.83
CA ILE A 13 7.40 58.15 -8.60
C ILE A 13 8.12 57.93 -7.26
N ALA A 14 9.01 58.84 -6.85
CA ALA A 14 9.70 58.74 -5.56
C ALA A 14 8.74 58.90 -4.36
N LEU A 15 7.68 59.72 -4.48
CA LEU A 15 6.72 59.91 -3.39
C LEU A 15 5.78 58.70 -3.22
N LEU A 16 5.51 57.96 -4.30
CA LEU A 16 4.65 56.77 -4.30
C LEU A 16 5.38 55.53 -3.77
N VAL A 17 6.68 55.42 -4.05
CA VAL A 17 7.55 54.39 -3.45
C VAL A 17 7.82 54.68 -1.96
N MET A 18 7.96 55.95 -1.56
CA MET A 18 8.18 56.31 -0.15
C MET A 18 6.93 56.14 0.73
N PHE A 19 5.71 56.23 0.17
CA PHE A 19 4.46 55.97 0.90
C PHE A 19 4.19 54.46 1.11
N MET A 20 4.66 53.59 0.20
CA MET A 20 4.59 52.13 0.39
C MET A 20 5.62 51.59 1.39
N PHE A 21 6.73 52.30 1.63
CA PHE A 21 7.69 51.96 2.69
C PHE A 21 7.25 52.42 4.09
N LEU A 22 6.44 53.48 4.22
CA LEU A 22 6.03 54.02 5.52
C LEU A 22 4.85 53.25 6.18
N PHE A 23 4.05 52.50 5.41
CA PHE A 23 3.00 51.63 5.95
C PHE A 23 3.44 50.18 6.19
N GLY A 24 4.66 49.81 5.80
CA GLY A 24 5.25 48.48 6.06
C GLY A 24 5.94 48.32 7.41
N LEU A 25 5.98 49.38 8.24
CA LEU A 25 6.82 49.44 9.45
C LEU A 25 6.06 49.48 10.79
N VAL A 26 4.74 49.25 10.80
CA VAL A 26 3.93 49.14 12.04
C VAL A 26 3.36 47.72 12.21
N GLY A 27 4.25 46.73 12.13
CA GLY A 27 3.89 45.32 12.32
C GLY A 27 4.97 44.44 12.96
N MET A 28 6.05 45.03 13.51
CA MET A 28 7.09 44.26 14.21
C MET A 28 7.01 44.47 15.72
N VAL A 29 6.13 43.72 16.39
CA VAL A 29 6.37 43.21 17.75
C VAL A 29 5.67 41.86 17.89
N GLN A 30 6.38 40.77 17.56
CA GLN A 30 6.30 39.47 18.26
C GLN A 30 7.35 38.51 17.68
N PRO A 31 8.15 37.81 18.51
CA PRO A 31 9.06 36.77 18.04
C PRO A 31 8.26 35.48 17.85
N GLY A 32 7.54 35.40 16.75
CA GLY A 32 7.11 34.13 16.20
C GLY A 32 8.05 33.80 15.06
N THR A 33 8.94 32.82 15.22
CA THR A 33 9.61 32.18 14.09
C THR A 33 8.57 31.43 13.26
N ALA A 34 7.81 32.18 12.47
CA ALA A 34 7.18 31.66 11.28
C ALA A 34 8.32 31.42 10.28
N MET A 35 8.86 30.20 10.29
CA MET A 35 9.55 29.67 9.13
C MET A 35 8.54 29.78 7.98
N ALA A 36 8.70 30.76 7.11
CA ALA A 36 8.10 30.70 5.79
C ALA A 36 8.75 29.48 5.11
N LYS A 37 8.09 28.31 5.20
CA LYS A 37 8.49 27.13 4.44
C LYS A 37 8.37 27.55 2.98
N THR A 38 9.52 27.82 2.36
CA THR A 38 9.58 28.10 0.94
C THR A 38 8.93 26.92 0.21
N MET A 39 8.09 27.20 -0.80
CA MET A 39 7.38 26.20 -1.61
C MET A 39 8.36 25.45 -2.54
N TYR A 40 9.39 24.83 -1.97
CA TYR A 40 10.35 24.00 -2.69
C TYR A 40 10.24 22.58 -2.14
N SER A 41 10.16 21.60 -3.04
CA SER A 41 10.31 20.20 -2.67
C SER A 41 11.76 19.91 -2.31
N ASP A 42 11.96 18.83 -1.58
CA ASP A 42 13.30 18.34 -1.29
C ASP A 42 13.96 17.78 -2.57
N PRO A 43 15.29 17.86 -2.71
CA PRO A 43 15.99 17.26 -3.84
C PRO A 43 15.73 15.77 -3.94
N ALA A 44 15.69 15.24 -5.18
CA ALA A 44 15.60 13.81 -5.41
C ALA A 44 16.77 13.07 -4.74
N THR A 45 16.45 12.01 -4.00
CA THR A 45 17.42 11.14 -3.30
C THR A 45 17.73 9.85 -4.05
N SER A 46 16.96 9.56 -5.10
CA SER A 46 17.13 8.40 -5.98
C SER A 46 16.60 8.70 -7.39
N LEU A 47 16.96 7.84 -8.34
CA LEU A 47 16.51 7.86 -9.73
C LEU A 47 15.95 6.50 -10.12
N THR A 48 14.68 6.46 -10.49
CA THR A 48 14.03 5.29 -11.09
C THR A 48 13.98 5.41 -12.61
N VAL A 49 14.41 4.38 -13.33
CA VAL A 49 14.27 4.28 -14.79
C VAL A 49 13.18 3.27 -15.11
N VAL A 50 12.23 3.70 -15.93
CA VAL A 50 11.06 2.93 -16.33
C VAL A 50 11.01 2.87 -17.86
N LEU A 51 10.76 1.69 -18.41
CA LEU A 51 10.45 1.48 -19.82
C LEU A 51 8.95 1.35 -20.00
N ASN A 52 8.37 2.06 -20.95
CA ASN A 52 7.00 1.90 -21.40
C ASN A 52 7.01 1.34 -22.83
N ASP A 53 6.71 0.04 -22.98
CA ASP A 53 6.55 -0.61 -24.29
C ASP A 53 5.07 -0.74 -24.59
N ASN A 54 4.56 0.17 -25.42
CA ASN A 54 3.16 0.15 -25.91
C ASN A 54 2.09 0.06 -24.81
N GLY A 55 2.34 0.66 -23.64
CA GLY A 55 1.41 0.70 -22.51
C GLY A 55 1.74 -0.28 -21.39
N GLU A 56 2.65 -1.23 -21.61
CA GLU A 56 3.23 -2.04 -20.55
C GLU A 56 4.44 -1.31 -19.92
N VAL A 57 4.43 -1.18 -18.60
CA VAL A 57 5.35 -0.31 -17.86
C VAL A 57 6.28 -1.14 -16.98
N TYR A 58 7.54 -1.23 -17.35
CA TYR A 58 8.57 -2.00 -16.65
C TYR A 58 9.51 -1.07 -15.90
N GLU A 59 9.60 -1.21 -14.58
CA GLU A 59 10.67 -0.57 -13.81
C GLU A 59 11.98 -1.33 -14.05
N LEU A 60 12.96 -0.66 -14.66
CA LEU A 60 14.25 -1.27 -15.01
C LEU A 60 15.22 -1.26 -13.84
N ALA A 61 15.32 -0.11 -13.15
CA ALA A 61 16.22 0.04 -12.01
C ALA A 61 15.88 1.30 -11.21
N THR A 62 16.13 1.24 -9.90
CA THR A 62 16.18 2.42 -9.03
C THR A 62 17.59 2.57 -8.44
N TYR A 63 18.13 3.79 -8.52
CA TYR A 63 19.49 4.10 -8.11
C TYR A 63 19.52 5.14 -7.00
N THR A 64 20.33 4.92 -5.98
CA THR A 64 20.71 5.95 -5.00
C THR A 64 21.70 6.95 -5.64
N ILE A 65 21.80 8.16 -5.09
CA ILE A 65 22.78 9.14 -5.57
C ILE A 65 24.22 8.61 -5.56
N PRO A 66 24.73 7.96 -4.49
CA PRO A 66 26.10 7.41 -4.49
C PRO A 66 26.35 6.36 -5.57
N GLU A 67 25.34 5.54 -5.92
CA GLU A 67 25.48 4.58 -7.01
C GLU A 67 25.63 5.28 -8.36
N LEU A 68 24.86 6.35 -8.60
CA LEU A 68 24.97 7.16 -9.82
C LEU A 68 26.32 7.89 -9.88
N GLU A 69 26.84 8.38 -8.75
CA GLU A 69 28.15 9.04 -8.67
C GLU A 69 29.31 8.11 -9.02
N ASN A 70 29.17 6.81 -8.73
CA ASN A 70 30.15 5.78 -9.04
C ASN A 70 30.12 5.33 -10.51
N MET A 71 29.12 5.72 -11.29
CA MET A 71 29.09 5.49 -12.74
C MET A 71 29.97 6.49 -13.50
N SER A 72 30.26 6.20 -14.77
CA SER A 72 31.00 7.10 -15.66
C SER A 72 30.37 8.50 -15.73
N GLN A 73 31.06 9.48 -15.16
CA GLN A 73 30.63 10.88 -15.13
C GLN A 73 31.14 11.67 -16.33
N VAL A 74 30.32 12.59 -16.82
CA VAL A 74 30.69 13.64 -17.78
C VAL A 74 30.52 15.03 -17.14
N GLN A 75 31.26 16.00 -17.65
CA GLN A 75 31.14 17.42 -17.29
C GLN A 75 30.73 18.20 -18.54
N ARG A 76 29.67 19.00 -18.43
CA ARG A 76 29.13 19.76 -19.56
C ARG A 76 28.67 21.15 -19.14
N GLU A 77 28.78 22.05 -20.11
CA GLU A 77 28.30 23.42 -20.05
C GLU A 77 27.12 23.56 -21.01
N TYR A 78 26.12 24.32 -20.59
CA TYR A 78 24.94 24.62 -21.39
C TYR A 78 24.60 26.10 -21.30
N SER A 79 24.03 26.60 -22.40
CA SER A 79 23.35 27.88 -22.47
C SER A 79 21.87 27.64 -22.72
N SER A 80 21.01 28.54 -22.27
CA SER A 80 19.60 28.56 -22.61
C SER A 80 19.01 29.96 -22.50
N ILE A 81 17.87 30.20 -23.14
CA ILE A 81 17.02 31.38 -22.89
C ILE A 81 15.71 30.91 -22.24
N ASP A 82 15.22 31.68 -21.27
CA ASP A 82 13.94 31.42 -20.60
C ASP A 82 12.74 32.07 -21.32
N ARG A 83 11.54 32.12 -20.69
CA ARG A 83 10.34 32.73 -21.30
C ARG A 83 10.22 34.24 -21.09
N MET A 84 11.06 34.83 -20.25
CA MET A 84 11.09 36.28 -20.00
C MET A 84 12.48 36.76 -20.37
N PRO A 85 12.75 36.76 -21.69
CA PRO A 85 13.90 36.09 -22.25
C PRO A 85 15.16 36.63 -21.59
N ALA A 86 15.82 35.72 -20.88
CA ALA A 86 17.06 35.95 -20.16
C ALA A 86 18.00 34.78 -20.49
N PRO A 87 19.24 35.05 -20.91
CA PRO A 87 20.25 34.02 -21.04
C PRO A 87 20.59 33.42 -19.68
N VAL A 88 20.79 32.11 -19.70
CA VAL A 88 21.07 31.28 -18.54
C VAL A 88 22.24 30.37 -18.87
N PHE A 89 23.25 30.34 -18.01
CA PHE A 89 24.31 29.34 -18.07
C PHE A 89 24.06 28.24 -17.05
N THR A 90 24.41 27.02 -17.43
CA THR A 90 24.38 25.84 -16.57
C THR A 90 25.70 25.10 -16.67
N ALA A 91 26.38 24.89 -15.53
CA ALA A 91 27.48 23.94 -15.39
C ALA A 91 26.93 22.68 -14.71
N GLY A 92 27.36 21.49 -15.13
CA GLY A 92 26.91 20.27 -14.49
C GLY A 92 27.87 19.11 -14.62
N LYS A 93 27.88 18.27 -13.60
CA LYS A 93 28.57 16.98 -13.55
C LYS A 93 27.55 15.87 -13.33
N GLY A 94 27.54 14.85 -14.18
CA GLY A 94 26.56 13.78 -14.08
C GLY A 94 26.68 12.74 -15.20
N LEU A 95 25.56 12.13 -15.55
CA LEU A 95 25.49 11.01 -16.50
C LEU A 95 25.15 11.49 -17.90
N ASP A 96 25.89 11.02 -18.91
CA ASP A 96 25.45 11.14 -20.29
C ASP A 96 24.13 10.38 -20.48
N LEU A 97 23.06 11.07 -20.89
CA LEU A 97 21.71 10.51 -20.85
C LEU A 97 21.58 9.29 -21.79
N GLU A 98 22.08 9.40 -23.01
CA GLU A 98 21.98 8.34 -24.02
C GLU A 98 22.76 7.08 -23.60
N SER A 99 24.02 7.27 -23.17
CA SER A 99 24.86 6.16 -22.71
C SER A 99 24.31 5.49 -21.46
N PHE A 100 23.77 6.30 -20.52
CA PHE A 100 23.11 5.78 -19.33
C PHE A 100 21.90 4.92 -19.68
N LEU A 101 21.00 5.38 -20.54
CA LEU A 101 19.82 4.62 -20.96
C LEU A 101 20.18 3.35 -21.74
N SER A 102 21.19 3.41 -22.62
CA SER A 102 21.68 2.24 -23.35
C SER A 102 22.24 1.19 -22.38
N SER A 103 22.93 1.62 -21.31
CA SER A 103 23.41 0.70 -20.26
C SER A 103 22.30 -0.02 -19.48
N GLN A 104 21.04 0.42 -19.61
CA GLN A 104 19.86 -0.26 -19.06
C GLN A 104 19.28 -1.33 -20.01
N GLY A 105 19.88 -1.53 -21.17
CA GLY A 105 19.39 -2.45 -22.21
C GLY A 105 18.26 -1.87 -23.07
N ILE A 106 17.98 -0.57 -22.95
CA ILE A 106 16.98 0.12 -23.79
C ILE A 106 17.55 0.28 -25.21
N ASP A 107 16.78 -0.14 -26.21
CA ASP A 107 17.08 0.15 -27.61
C ASP A 107 16.89 1.63 -27.86
N ILE A 108 18.00 2.36 -27.87
CA ILE A 108 18.02 3.80 -28.09
C ILE A 108 17.35 4.18 -29.40
N SER A 109 17.33 3.34 -30.43
CA SER A 109 16.69 3.65 -31.72
C SER A 109 15.16 3.56 -31.68
N SER A 110 14.62 2.76 -30.76
CA SER A 110 13.18 2.54 -30.60
C SER A 110 12.45 3.66 -29.84
N ILE A 111 13.19 4.48 -29.09
CA ILE A 111 12.61 5.49 -28.20
C ILE A 111 11.82 6.53 -29.01
N THR A 112 10.58 6.77 -28.62
CA THR A 112 9.70 7.78 -29.23
C THR A 112 9.66 9.08 -28.44
N HIS A 113 9.59 8.99 -27.11
CA HIS A 113 9.55 10.13 -26.20
C HIS A 113 9.87 9.72 -24.77
N PHE A 114 9.99 10.72 -23.91
CA PHE A 114 10.34 10.61 -22.51
C PHE A 114 9.33 11.35 -21.63
N ARG A 115 9.18 10.90 -20.40
CA ARG A 115 8.63 11.69 -19.29
C ARG A 115 9.62 11.72 -18.14
N PHE A 116 9.94 12.92 -17.67
CA PHE A 116 10.75 13.15 -16.49
C PHE A 116 9.83 13.62 -15.37
N TYR A 117 9.88 12.94 -14.22
CA TYR A 117 9.10 13.27 -13.04
C TYR A 117 10.03 13.84 -11.98
N ALA A 118 9.66 14.99 -11.43
CA ALA A 118 10.41 15.67 -10.39
C ALA A 118 9.67 15.72 -9.06
N THR A 119 10.40 15.90 -7.96
CA THR A 119 9.84 15.89 -6.60
C THR A 119 8.91 17.08 -6.30
N ASP A 120 8.88 18.11 -7.16
CA ASP A 120 7.96 19.25 -7.10
C ASP A 120 6.69 19.05 -7.93
N ASP A 121 6.31 17.79 -8.18
CA ASP A 121 5.17 17.36 -8.99
C ASP A 121 5.25 17.76 -10.49
N LEU A 122 6.39 18.29 -10.94
CA LEU A 122 6.60 18.59 -12.36
C LEU A 122 6.78 17.29 -13.16
N VAL A 123 5.93 17.12 -14.17
CA VAL A 123 6.10 16.09 -15.21
C VAL A 123 6.45 16.75 -16.54
N LYS A 124 7.64 16.48 -17.06
CA LYS A 124 8.13 17.02 -18.32
C LYS A 124 8.14 15.95 -19.40
N LYS A 125 7.27 16.10 -20.40
CA LYS A 125 7.29 15.30 -21.63
C LYS A 125 8.21 15.93 -22.66
N LEU A 126 9.17 15.17 -23.18
CA LEU A 126 10.04 15.58 -24.28
C LEU A 126 10.07 14.50 -25.35
N ASP A 127 10.03 14.89 -26.62
CA ASP A 127 10.16 13.94 -27.73
C ASP A 127 11.61 13.49 -27.94
N ARG A 128 11.77 12.41 -28.69
CA ARG A 128 13.08 11.89 -29.11
C ARG A 128 13.92 12.96 -29.79
N ASN A 129 13.33 13.74 -30.70
CA ASN A 129 14.06 14.71 -31.50
C ASN A 129 14.74 15.78 -30.63
N MET A 130 14.07 16.24 -29.58
CA MET A 130 14.57 17.24 -28.63
C MET A 130 15.84 16.80 -27.90
N LEU A 131 15.94 15.51 -27.57
CA LEU A 131 17.03 14.97 -26.74
C LEU A 131 18.08 14.18 -27.54
N LEU A 132 17.67 13.39 -28.51
CA LEU A 132 18.54 12.40 -29.16
C LEU A 132 18.86 12.73 -30.62
N ASP A 133 17.88 13.16 -31.42
CA ASP A 133 18.09 13.26 -32.88
C ASP A 133 18.68 14.61 -33.31
N ARG A 134 18.24 15.71 -32.68
CA ARG A 134 18.76 17.04 -33.02
C ARG A 134 20.11 17.28 -32.37
N THR A 135 20.98 18.01 -33.06
CA THR A 135 22.21 18.51 -32.43
C THR A 135 21.87 19.71 -31.54
N GLY A 136 22.13 19.58 -30.24
CA GLY A 136 22.10 20.68 -29.28
C GLY A 136 23.46 21.36 -29.19
N TYR A 137 23.47 22.66 -28.92
CA TYR A 137 24.67 23.48 -28.79
C TYR A 137 24.68 24.25 -27.46
N TYR A 138 25.90 24.49 -26.99
CA TYR A 138 26.25 25.50 -26.02
C TYR A 138 26.77 26.73 -26.75
N PHE A 139 26.19 27.89 -26.46
CA PHE A 139 26.53 29.19 -27.05
C PHE A 139 27.26 30.06 -26.02
N PRO A 140 28.61 30.10 -26.02
CA PRO A 140 29.36 30.80 -24.99
C PRO A 140 29.19 32.33 -25.02
N LYS A 141 28.76 32.90 -26.15
CA LYS A 141 28.60 34.35 -26.35
C LYS A 141 27.18 34.86 -26.14
N ILE A 142 26.26 34.00 -25.71
CA ILE A 142 24.84 34.33 -25.57
C ILE A 142 24.60 35.52 -24.62
N VAL A 143 25.36 35.61 -23.53
CA VAL A 143 25.30 36.75 -22.60
C VAL A 143 26.09 37.94 -23.13
N GLU A 144 27.30 37.72 -23.65
CA GLU A 144 28.16 38.78 -24.20
C GLU A 144 27.46 39.62 -25.28
N CYS A 145 26.70 38.96 -26.17
CA CYS A 145 26.01 39.61 -27.27
C CYS A 145 24.61 40.14 -26.90
N TRP A 146 24.15 39.94 -25.66
CA TRP A 146 22.80 40.32 -25.26
C TRP A 146 22.57 41.83 -25.36
N ASP A 147 23.40 42.62 -24.70
CA ASP A 147 23.19 44.09 -24.65
C ASP A 147 23.42 44.78 -26.00
N THR A 148 24.20 44.17 -26.90
CA THR A 148 24.59 44.79 -28.18
C THR A 148 23.78 44.32 -29.37
N ASP A 149 23.32 43.07 -29.36
CA ASP A 149 22.75 42.42 -30.55
C ASP A 149 21.37 41.80 -30.27
N TRP A 150 20.79 41.93 -29.06
CA TRP A 150 19.42 41.48 -28.80
C TRP A 150 18.40 42.56 -29.19
N ASP A 151 17.43 42.20 -30.01
CA ASP A 151 16.28 43.02 -30.35
C ASP A 151 15.09 42.66 -29.44
N GLU A 152 14.76 43.55 -28.52
CA GLU A 152 13.66 43.39 -27.56
C GLU A 152 12.28 43.34 -28.25
N ASP A 153 12.12 43.98 -29.42
CA ASP A 153 10.83 44.01 -30.13
C ASP A 153 10.55 42.65 -30.80
N THR A 154 11.59 41.98 -31.28
CA THR A 154 11.48 40.68 -31.96
C THR A 154 11.82 39.48 -31.07
N ASN A 155 12.47 39.70 -29.92
CA ASN A 155 13.08 38.69 -29.06
C ASN A 155 14.06 37.77 -29.82
N ARG A 156 14.96 38.39 -30.60
CA ARG A 156 15.92 37.70 -31.46
C ARG A 156 17.26 38.42 -31.47
N TYR A 157 18.31 37.71 -31.87
CA TYR A 157 19.60 38.36 -32.09
C TYR A 157 19.65 38.95 -33.50
N THR A 158 20.12 40.19 -33.62
CA THR A 158 20.35 40.86 -34.90
C THR A 158 21.56 40.29 -35.65
N ASP A 159 22.51 39.69 -34.92
CA ASP A 159 23.70 39.02 -35.48
C ASP A 159 23.88 37.61 -34.88
N VAL A 160 23.14 36.66 -35.45
CA VAL A 160 23.16 35.25 -35.01
C VAL A 160 24.53 34.59 -35.25
N GLU A 161 25.27 35.01 -36.28
CA GLU A 161 26.61 34.46 -36.56
C GLU A 161 27.60 34.82 -35.46
N LYS A 162 27.55 36.07 -34.99
CA LYS A 162 28.38 36.55 -33.88
C LYS A 162 28.08 35.80 -32.58
N VAL A 163 26.81 35.60 -32.25
CA VAL A 163 26.39 34.87 -31.04
C VAL A 163 26.76 33.38 -31.13
N SER A 164 26.68 32.81 -32.34
CA SER A 164 27.02 31.41 -32.61
C SER A 164 28.53 31.16 -32.72
N ALA A 165 29.36 32.22 -32.73
CA ALA A 165 30.80 32.08 -32.87
C ALA A 165 31.39 31.34 -31.66
N GLY A 166 31.94 30.15 -31.91
CA GLY A 166 32.48 29.26 -30.86
C GLY A 166 31.44 28.33 -30.23
N ALA A 167 30.25 28.19 -30.82
CA ALA A 167 29.25 27.24 -30.37
C ALA A 167 29.82 25.80 -30.35
N VAL A 168 29.55 25.07 -29.26
CA VAL A 168 30.04 23.71 -29.06
C VAL A 168 28.85 22.74 -29.04
N PRO A 169 28.85 21.66 -29.84
CA PRO A 169 27.79 20.67 -29.78
C PRO A 169 27.83 19.94 -28.43
N VAL A 170 26.68 19.81 -27.78
CA VAL A 170 26.52 19.17 -26.47
C VAL A 170 25.36 18.17 -26.48
N LYS A 171 25.61 16.99 -25.92
CA LYS A 171 24.59 15.95 -25.70
C LYS A 171 23.85 16.19 -24.38
N PRO A 172 22.57 15.79 -24.24
CA PRO A 172 21.89 15.87 -22.95
C PRO A 172 22.54 15.05 -21.85
N MET A 173 22.38 15.52 -20.62
CA MET A 173 22.94 14.93 -19.41
C MET A 173 21.91 14.97 -18.29
N LEU A 174 21.98 13.99 -17.40
CA LEU A 174 21.36 14.08 -16.08
C LEU A 174 22.45 14.47 -15.07
N ALA A 175 22.49 15.74 -14.69
CA ALA A 175 23.48 16.30 -13.78
C ALA A 175 23.18 15.90 -12.33
N ILE A 176 24.10 15.18 -11.68
CA ILE A 176 24.00 14.85 -10.26
C ILE A 176 24.28 16.11 -9.41
N THR A 177 25.23 16.93 -9.84
CA THR A 177 25.47 18.27 -9.29
C THR A 177 25.46 19.29 -10.41
N SER A 178 24.87 20.45 -10.15
CA SER A 178 24.76 21.50 -11.17
C SER A 178 24.66 22.88 -10.55
N SER A 179 25.14 23.89 -11.28
CA SER A 179 24.89 25.30 -11.02
C SER A 179 24.14 25.87 -12.22
N GLN A 180 23.12 26.68 -11.96
CA GLN A 180 22.40 27.38 -13.01
C GLN A 180 22.10 28.81 -12.57
N GLY A 181 22.43 29.79 -13.41
CA GLY A 181 22.19 31.20 -13.13
C GLY A 181 21.85 32.00 -14.37
N ARG A 182 20.97 32.99 -14.20
CA ARG A 182 20.67 34.01 -15.21
C ARG A 182 21.80 35.03 -15.24
N TRP A 183 22.12 35.54 -16.43
CA TRP A 183 23.08 36.66 -16.61
C TRP A 183 24.48 36.39 -16.06
N LEU A 184 24.88 35.12 -15.94
CA LEU A 184 26.24 34.77 -15.59
C LEU A 184 27.17 35.09 -16.78
N ASP A 185 28.38 35.55 -16.52
CA ASP A 185 29.37 35.76 -17.60
C ASP A 185 29.82 34.42 -18.22
N CYS A 186 29.80 33.34 -17.43
CA CYS A 186 30.12 31.98 -17.86
C CYS A 186 29.47 30.94 -16.91
N PRO A 187 29.46 29.64 -17.28
CA PRO A 187 29.03 28.57 -16.39
C PRO A 187 29.83 28.52 -15.07
N ASP A 188 29.13 28.48 -13.94
CA ASP A 188 29.76 28.54 -12.62
C ASP A 188 30.04 27.15 -12.03
N TRP A 189 31.29 26.70 -12.17
CA TRP A 189 31.77 25.44 -11.61
C TRP A 189 32.07 25.47 -10.11
N ASN A 190 32.10 26.65 -9.48
CA ASN A 190 32.40 26.77 -8.05
C ASN A 190 31.17 26.57 -7.16
N SER A 191 29.97 26.64 -7.75
CA SER A 191 28.69 26.56 -7.04
C SER A 191 27.86 25.32 -7.43
N LEU A 192 28.50 24.17 -7.61
CA LEU A 192 27.83 22.89 -7.86
C LEU A 192 27.23 22.34 -6.57
N ASP A 193 26.23 23.00 -5.99
CA ASP A 193 25.54 22.44 -4.84
C ASP A 193 24.62 21.27 -5.30
N GLY A 194 24.59 20.20 -4.50
CA GLY A 194 23.71 19.05 -4.75
C GLY A 194 22.22 19.40 -4.56
N SER A 195 21.89 20.66 -4.28
CA SER A 195 20.53 21.10 -4.00
C SER A 195 19.63 21.03 -5.23
N THR A 196 20.19 20.85 -6.43
CA THR A 196 19.44 20.66 -7.68
C THR A 196 19.73 19.30 -8.33
N CYS A 197 20.00 18.29 -7.50
CA CYS A 197 20.38 16.94 -7.91
C CYS A 197 19.47 16.37 -8.99
N LEU A 198 20.07 15.56 -9.88
CA LEU A 198 19.41 14.92 -11.02
C LEU A 198 18.72 15.94 -11.93
N ARG A 199 19.46 16.98 -12.33
CA ARG A 199 18.98 17.98 -13.27
C ARG A 199 19.14 17.50 -14.72
N LEU A 200 18.04 17.40 -15.45
CA LEU A 200 18.09 17.26 -16.90
C LEU A 200 18.66 18.54 -17.52
N CYS A 201 19.72 18.40 -18.29
CA CYS A 201 20.36 19.47 -19.06
C CYS A 201 20.41 19.08 -20.54
N LEU A 202 20.17 20.04 -21.43
CA LEU A 202 20.11 19.82 -22.88
C LEU A 202 20.56 21.07 -23.65
N GLY A 203 21.14 20.88 -24.85
CA GLY A 203 21.60 21.97 -25.70
C GLY A 203 20.48 22.67 -26.48
N GLN A 204 20.70 23.93 -26.82
CA GLN A 204 19.86 24.72 -27.71
C GLN A 204 20.16 24.37 -29.18
N ALA A 205 19.13 24.28 -30.03
CA ALA A 205 19.32 24.14 -31.47
C ALA A 205 19.79 25.45 -32.12
N THR A 206 19.36 26.60 -31.58
CA THR A 206 19.77 27.95 -32.02
C THR A 206 19.92 28.87 -30.81
N PRO A 207 20.71 29.97 -30.89
CA PRO A 207 20.92 30.86 -29.74
C PRO A 207 19.61 31.45 -29.17
N GLU A 208 18.60 31.64 -30.01
CA GLU A 208 17.31 32.26 -29.69
C GLU A 208 16.31 31.27 -29.07
N GLU A 209 16.64 29.97 -29.06
CA GLU A 209 15.69 28.94 -28.67
C GLU A 209 15.40 29.01 -27.16
N CYS A 210 14.15 29.33 -26.80
CA CYS A 210 13.73 29.39 -25.41
C CYS A 210 13.50 27.98 -24.84
N ILE A 211 14.51 27.40 -24.18
CA ILE A 211 14.48 26.01 -23.68
C ILE A 211 14.73 25.85 -22.17
N THR A 212 14.97 26.92 -21.41
CA THR A 212 15.32 26.77 -19.97
C THR A 212 14.27 25.98 -19.20
N MET A 213 12.99 26.05 -19.57
CA MET A 213 11.89 25.30 -18.95
C MET A 213 11.92 23.78 -19.22
N ASN A 214 12.82 23.31 -20.07
CA ASN A 214 13.09 21.90 -20.31
C ASN A 214 14.23 21.38 -19.43
N PHE A 215 14.93 22.27 -18.71
CA PHE A 215 15.87 21.87 -17.67
C PHE A 215 15.06 21.54 -16.40
N VAL A 216 14.97 20.26 -16.09
CA VAL A 216 14.16 19.76 -14.97
C VAL A 216 15.11 19.39 -13.85
N ARG A 217 15.03 20.06 -12.70
CA ARG A 217 15.75 19.67 -11.49
C ARG A 217 15.00 18.58 -10.74
N TRP A 218 15.68 17.89 -9.82
CA TRP A 218 15.07 16.93 -8.90
C TRP A 218 14.33 15.79 -9.60
N VAL A 219 14.83 15.35 -10.76
CA VAL A 219 14.25 14.22 -11.48
C VAL A 219 14.46 12.97 -10.64
N TYR A 220 13.37 12.38 -10.15
CA TYR A 220 13.43 11.12 -9.41
C TYR A 220 12.98 9.93 -10.27
N LYS A 221 12.33 10.17 -11.41
CA LYS A 221 11.93 9.11 -12.34
C LYS A 221 12.03 9.53 -13.80
N ILE A 222 12.56 8.64 -14.64
CA ILE A 222 12.57 8.76 -16.10
C ILE A 222 11.73 7.61 -16.66
N GLU A 223 10.65 7.93 -17.34
CA GLU A 223 9.87 6.97 -18.12
C GLU A 223 10.22 7.13 -19.60
N VAL A 224 10.73 6.07 -20.21
CA VAL A 224 11.18 6.00 -21.59
C VAL A 224 10.17 5.21 -22.40
N PHE A 225 9.59 5.80 -23.44
CA PHE A 225 8.63 5.13 -24.30
C PHE A 225 9.35 4.51 -25.51
N GLY A 226 9.60 3.21 -25.47
CA GLY A 226 10.45 2.50 -26.43
C GLY A 226 10.45 0.99 -26.19
N LYS A 227 11.54 0.31 -26.57
CA LYS A 227 11.74 -1.14 -26.46
C LYS A 227 13.10 -1.45 -25.86
N LEU A 228 13.28 -2.70 -25.45
CA LEU A 228 14.61 -3.26 -25.14
C LEU A 228 15.35 -3.66 -26.42
N GLU A 229 16.68 -3.67 -26.37
CA GLU A 229 17.51 -4.21 -27.46
C GLU A 229 17.24 -5.71 -27.65
N ALA A 230 17.25 -6.16 -28.91
CA ALA A 230 16.99 -7.57 -29.23
C ALA A 230 18.07 -8.48 -28.62
N GLY A 231 17.66 -9.41 -27.77
CA GLY A 231 18.58 -10.29 -27.03
C GLY A 231 19.12 -9.69 -25.74
N SER A 232 18.81 -8.43 -25.45
CA SER A 232 18.76 -7.96 -24.07
C SER A 232 17.57 -8.69 -23.44
N SER A 233 17.86 -9.70 -22.63
CA SER A 233 17.01 -9.91 -21.47
C SER A 233 16.86 -8.55 -20.83
N ILE A 234 15.63 -8.16 -20.45
CA ILE A 234 15.45 -7.16 -19.40
C ILE A 234 16.59 -7.43 -18.43
N ILE A 235 17.46 -6.46 -18.14
CA ILE A 235 18.31 -6.60 -16.96
C ILE A 235 17.29 -6.54 -15.85
N ALA A 236 16.61 -7.66 -15.63
CA ALA A 236 15.62 -7.84 -14.62
C ALA A 236 16.34 -7.35 -13.39
N SER A 237 15.64 -6.55 -12.59
CA SER A 237 15.96 -6.46 -11.17
C SER A 237 16.44 -7.86 -10.78
N ARG A 238 17.71 -8.01 -10.34
CA ARG A 238 18.29 -9.34 -10.12
C ARG A 238 17.67 -9.93 -8.86
N ILE A 239 16.38 -10.14 -8.93
CA ILE A 239 15.56 -10.83 -7.97
C ILE A 239 15.89 -12.29 -8.23
N THR A 240 16.68 -12.89 -7.35
CA THR A 240 16.74 -14.34 -7.25
C THR A 240 15.77 -14.76 -6.18
N VAL A 241 15.21 -15.95 -6.32
CA VAL A 241 14.56 -16.64 -5.21
C VAL A 241 15.49 -17.80 -4.86
N ASP A 242 16.18 -17.66 -3.73
CA ASP A 242 17.14 -18.65 -3.24
C ASP A 242 16.42 -19.75 -2.43
N LYS A 243 15.35 -19.38 -1.73
CA LYS A 243 14.41 -20.29 -1.09
C LYS A 243 12.96 -19.92 -1.43
N PRO A 244 12.06 -20.91 -1.61
CA PRO A 244 12.34 -22.33 -1.65
C PRO A 244 13.21 -22.69 -2.86
N SER A 245 14.09 -23.69 -2.74
CA SER A 245 14.81 -24.20 -3.89
C SER A 245 13.83 -24.80 -4.90
N SER A 246 14.18 -24.79 -6.19
CA SER A 246 13.28 -25.29 -7.23
C SER A 246 12.85 -26.74 -7.04
N GLY A 247 11.54 -26.94 -6.86
CA GLY A 247 10.94 -28.25 -6.60
C GLY A 247 11.12 -28.75 -5.16
N GLN A 248 11.58 -27.91 -4.23
CA GLN A 248 11.63 -28.25 -2.81
C GLN A 248 10.23 -28.63 -2.31
N SER A 249 10.15 -29.66 -1.47
CA SER A 249 8.89 -30.20 -0.99
C SER A 249 8.60 -29.75 0.44
N TYR A 250 7.34 -29.37 0.68
CA TYR A 250 6.78 -28.99 1.97
C TYR A 250 5.51 -29.80 2.24
N GLN A 251 5.09 -29.87 3.50
CA GLN A 251 3.85 -30.49 3.94
C GLN A 251 2.84 -29.43 4.37
N VAL A 252 1.55 -29.75 4.26
CA VAL A 252 0.49 -28.95 4.88
C VAL A 252 0.78 -28.80 6.38
N GLY A 253 0.84 -27.56 6.87
CA GLY A 253 1.25 -27.19 8.22
C GLY A 253 2.68 -26.66 8.35
N ASP A 254 3.53 -26.81 7.33
CA ASP A 254 4.87 -26.23 7.32
C ASP A 254 4.84 -24.71 7.06
N THR A 255 5.88 -23.99 7.50
CA THR A 255 6.14 -22.62 7.06
C THR A 255 7.18 -22.63 5.94
N VAL A 256 6.83 -22.05 4.80
CA VAL A 256 7.72 -21.87 3.65
C VAL A 256 8.49 -20.57 3.83
N GLU A 257 9.80 -20.68 4.04
CA GLU A 257 10.72 -19.53 4.03
C GLU A 257 11.01 -19.13 2.57
N ILE A 258 10.86 -17.83 2.29
CA ILE A 258 11.05 -17.27 0.96
C ILE A 258 12.15 -16.23 1.05
N ASP A 259 13.32 -16.63 0.57
CA ASP A 259 14.53 -15.81 0.57
C ASP A 259 14.93 -15.48 -0.85
N GLY A 260 15.53 -14.30 -1.00
CA GLY A 260 16.17 -13.98 -2.25
C GLY A 260 17.11 -12.81 -2.17
N THR A 261 17.90 -12.66 -3.22
CA THR A 261 18.68 -11.45 -3.44
C THR A 261 17.94 -10.55 -4.40
N VAL A 262 18.15 -9.26 -4.27
CA VAL A 262 17.62 -8.26 -5.18
C VAL A 262 18.63 -7.16 -5.34
N GLU A 263 19.02 -6.92 -6.58
CA GLU A 263 19.82 -5.75 -6.92
C GLU A 263 18.90 -4.59 -7.25
N ARG A 264 19.18 -3.41 -6.67
CA ARG A 264 18.64 -2.11 -7.11
C ARG A 264 17.13 -1.91 -6.94
N LEU A 265 16.52 -2.66 -6.04
CA LEU A 265 15.18 -2.37 -5.51
C LEU A 265 15.29 -2.18 -4.01
N SER A 266 14.49 -1.24 -3.47
CA SER A 266 14.35 -1.01 -2.03
C SER A 266 13.27 -1.91 -1.42
N SER A 267 12.31 -2.35 -2.22
CA SER A 267 11.26 -3.31 -1.84
C SER A 267 10.90 -4.24 -3.00
N VAL A 268 10.34 -5.42 -2.69
CA VAL A 268 9.81 -6.38 -3.67
C VAL A 268 8.34 -6.71 -3.36
N THR A 269 7.59 -7.09 -4.38
CA THR A 269 6.25 -7.69 -4.21
C THR A 269 6.35 -9.18 -4.44
N LEU A 270 5.86 -9.96 -3.50
CA LEU A 270 5.84 -11.41 -3.52
C LEU A 270 4.40 -11.90 -3.65
N THR A 271 4.14 -12.83 -4.55
CA THR A 271 2.84 -13.51 -4.71
C THR A 271 3.05 -15.01 -4.78
N ILE A 272 2.23 -15.77 -4.06
CA ILE A 272 2.22 -17.23 -4.09
C ILE A 272 0.90 -17.68 -4.67
N THR A 273 0.97 -18.48 -5.72
CA THR A 273 -0.17 -19.08 -6.39
C THR A 273 -0.22 -20.57 -6.07
N ASP A 274 -1.40 -21.08 -5.72
CA ASP A 274 -1.67 -22.49 -5.48
C ASP A 274 -1.70 -23.30 -6.80
N PRO A 275 -1.85 -24.64 -6.73
CA PRO A 275 -1.90 -25.49 -7.93
C PRO A 275 -3.13 -25.24 -8.82
N ASP A 276 -4.18 -24.64 -8.27
CA ASP A 276 -5.43 -24.34 -8.97
C ASP A 276 -5.38 -22.97 -9.67
N GLY A 277 -4.33 -22.19 -9.43
CA GLY A 277 -4.11 -20.88 -10.06
C GLY A 277 -4.58 -19.70 -9.22
N HIS A 278 -4.95 -19.89 -7.95
CA HIS A 278 -5.36 -18.82 -7.06
C HIS A 278 -4.17 -18.21 -6.32
N ALA A 279 -4.13 -16.88 -6.21
CA ALA A 279 -3.19 -16.20 -5.33
C ALA A 279 -3.60 -16.42 -3.88
N VAL A 280 -2.87 -17.28 -3.17
CA VAL A 280 -3.13 -17.63 -1.76
C VAL A 280 -2.35 -16.77 -0.77
N TYR A 281 -1.35 -16.04 -1.25
CA TYR A 281 -0.57 -15.11 -0.44
C TYR A 281 0.04 -14.03 -1.32
N THR A 282 -0.06 -12.78 -0.88
CA THR A 282 0.63 -11.65 -1.52
C THR A 282 1.17 -10.71 -0.45
N SER A 283 2.48 -10.48 -0.47
CA SER A 283 3.17 -9.49 0.36
C SER A 283 3.66 -8.36 -0.54
N PHE A 284 3.23 -7.14 -0.25
CA PHE A 284 3.63 -5.93 -0.98
C PHE A 284 4.71 -5.19 -0.20
N ASP A 285 5.62 -4.56 -0.92
CA ASP A 285 6.69 -3.74 -0.35
C ASP A 285 7.55 -4.46 0.71
N VAL A 286 7.91 -5.72 0.43
CA VAL A 286 8.85 -6.47 1.27
C VAL A 286 10.20 -5.76 1.25
N ASP A 287 10.56 -5.17 2.39
CA ASP A 287 11.80 -4.41 2.55
C ASP A 287 13.02 -5.24 2.17
N THR A 288 13.93 -4.59 1.44
CA THR A 288 15.22 -5.18 1.10
C THR A 288 16.30 -4.59 2.00
N ARG A 289 17.09 -5.45 2.65
CA ARG A 289 18.24 -5.04 3.46
C ARG A 289 19.49 -5.66 2.89
N ASP A 290 20.49 -4.83 2.60
CA ASP A 290 21.75 -5.25 1.97
C ASP A 290 21.54 -6.06 0.67
N GLY A 291 20.51 -5.72 -0.12
CA GLY A 291 20.17 -6.40 -1.36
C GLY A 291 19.56 -7.79 -1.16
N LYS A 292 18.92 -8.04 -0.01
CA LYS A 292 18.21 -9.29 0.30
C LYS A 292 16.82 -9.03 0.82
N PHE A 293 15.89 -9.93 0.52
CA PHE A 293 14.57 -9.97 1.13
C PHE A 293 14.35 -11.35 1.76
N ASN A 294 13.47 -11.37 2.76
CA ASN A 294 13.04 -12.58 3.47
C ASN A 294 11.56 -12.40 3.80
N GLU A 295 10.77 -13.43 3.60
CA GLU A 295 9.36 -13.50 3.93
C GLU A 295 9.00 -14.93 4.35
N GLU A 296 7.97 -15.10 5.17
CA GLU A 296 7.49 -16.40 5.59
C GLU A 296 6.03 -16.62 5.16
N PHE A 297 5.77 -17.78 4.55
CA PHE A 297 4.43 -18.19 4.14
C PHE A 297 4.00 -19.48 4.87
N PRO A 298 3.09 -19.40 5.85
CA PRO A 298 2.56 -20.59 6.50
C PRO A 298 1.59 -21.35 5.57
N LEU A 299 1.83 -22.64 5.36
CA LEU A 299 0.89 -23.53 4.68
C LEU A 299 -0.20 -23.94 5.66
N GLY A 300 -1.32 -23.22 5.61
CA GLY A 300 -2.49 -23.49 6.45
C GLY A 300 -3.08 -24.90 6.24
N PRO A 301 -3.95 -25.36 7.15
CA PRO A 301 -4.55 -26.70 7.09
C PRO A 301 -5.36 -27.00 5.82
N ASP A 302 -5.81 -25.94 5.14
CA ASP A 302 -6.59 -26.00 3.91
C ASP A 302 -5.72 -25.90 2.64
N ALA A 303 -4.39 -25.88 2.77
CA ALA A 303 -3.48 -25.81 1.63
C ALA A 303 -3.66 -27.03 0.70
N VAL A 304 -3.97 -26.76 -0.57
CA VAL A 304 -4.17 -27.77 -1.61
C VAL A 304 -2.84 -28.45 -1.94
N PRO A 305 -2.72 -29.78 -1.96
CA PRO A 305 -1.50 -30.46 -2.41
C PRO A 305 -1.23 -30.20 -3.90
N GLY A 306 0.03 -29.93 -4.26
CA GLY A 306 0.46 -29.72 -5.64
C GLY A 306 1.60 -28.72 -5.77
N ASN A 307 1.83 -28.23 -6.98
CA ASN A 307 2.90 -27.26 -7.24
C ASN A 307 2.41 -25.83 -6.96
N TYR A 308 3.09 -25.15 -6.05
CA TYR A 308 2.90 -23.74 -5.78
C TYR A 308 3.93 -22.94 -6.54
N THR A 309 3.55 -21.73 -6.91
CA THR A 309 4.40 -20.81 -7.67
C THR A 309 4.61 -19.54 -6.87
N VAL A 310 5.85 -19.26 -6.49
CA VAL A 310 6.28 -17.97 -5.92
C VAL A 310 6.69 -17.07 -7.07
N LYS A 311 6.08 -15.90 -7.18
CA LYS A 311 6.47 -14.82 -8.08
C LYS A 311 6.94 -13.63 -7.26
N VAL A 312 8.17 -13.19 -7.49
CA VAL A 312 8.74 -12.02 -6.81
C VAL A 312 9.11 -10.96 -7.84
N GLY A 313 8.46 -9.81 -7.80
CA GLY A 313 8.69 -8.68 -8.70
C GLY A 313 9.03 -7.39 -7.94
N PRO A 314 9.19 -6.27 -8.65
CA PRO A 314 9.38 -4.96 -8.03
C PRO A 314 8.22 -4.58 -7.09
N GLY A 315 8.49 -3.80 -6.05
CA GLY A 315 7.47 -3.27 -5.12
C GLY A 315 6.31 -2.54 -5.81
N SER A 316 6.58 -1.93 -6.97
CA SER A 316 5.58 -1.23 -7.80
C SER A 316 4.57 -2.16 -8.52
N GLY A 317 4.81 -3.48 -8.55
CA GLY A 317 3.88 -4.48 -9.09
C GLY A 317 3.81 -4.59 -10.63
N THR A 318 4.61 -3.83 -11.39
CA THR A 318 4.49 -3.75 -12.87
C THR A 318 5.65 -4.39 -13.66
N GLY A 319 6.56 -5.13 -13.03
CA GLY A 319 7.72 -5.75 -13.71
C GLY A 319 7.64 -7.28 -13.89
N GLU A 320 8.41 -7.82 -14.86
CA GLU A 320 8.70 -9.26 -14.91
C GLU A 320 9.56 -9.65 -13.69
N GLY A 321 8.93 -10.36 -12.75
CA GLY A 321 9.58 -10.88 -11.56
C GLY A 321 10.27 -12.23 -11.77
N CYS A 322 11.05 -12.67 -10.79
CA CYS A 322 11.51 -14.04 -10.70
C CYS A 322 10.34 -14.97 -10.36
N THR A 323 10.33 -16.18 -10.93
CA THR A 323 9.35 -17.21 -10.60
C THR A 323 10.07 -18.46 -10.10
N GLN A 324 9.60 -18.99 -8.98
CA GLN A 324 10.15 -20.19 -8.36
C GLN A 324 9.02 -21.11 -7.89
N THR A 325 9.08 -22.38 -8.27
CA THR A 325 8.08 -23.37 -7.85
C THR A 325 8.56 -24.22 -6.69
N PHE A 326 7.66 -24.54 -5.77
CA PHE A 326 7.83 -25.55 -4.73
C PHE A 326 6.64 -26.51 -4.73
N HIS A 327 6.80 -27.69 -4.14
CA HIS A 327 5.78 -28.74 -4.12
C HIS A 327 5.21 -28.91 -2.72
N VAL A 328 3.89 -28.87 -2.57
CA VAL A 328 3.20 -29.15 -1.33
C VAL A 328 2.60 -30.55 -1.41
N THR A 329 2.94 -31.37 -0.43
CA THR A 329 2.37 -32.71 -0.26
C THR A 329 1.33 -32.69 0.85
N THR A 330 0.35 -33.58 0.77
CA THR A 330 -0.49 -33.88 1.94
C THR A 330 0.40 -34.21 3.12
N ALA A 331 0.12 -33.66 4.31
CA ALA A 331 0.83 -34.03 5.52
C ALA A 331 1.00 -35.55 5.59
N SER A 332 2.25 -36.01 5.65
CA SER A 332 2.53 -37.43 5.78
C SER A 332 1.94 -37.88 7.11
N SER A 333 0.96 -38.78 7.05
CA SER A 333 0.24 -39.25 8.22
C SER A 333 1.19 -39.98 9.17
N SER A 334 1.69 -39.28 10.19
CA SER A 334 1.27 -39.64 11.54
C SER A 334 0.32 -38.53 11.97
N ALA A 335 -0.97 -38.67 11.66
CA ALA A 335 -1.96 -37.67 12.01
C ALA A 335 -1.82 -37.33 13.50
N ALA A 336 -1.65 -36.05 13.82
CA ALA A 336 -1.69 -35.57 15.18
C ALA A 336 -2.99 -36.08 15.82
N ASN A 337 -2.87 -36.92 16.83
CA ASN A 337 -4.02 -37.60 17.44
C ASN A 337 -3.89 -37.59 18.96
N ILE A 338 -5.03 -37.40 19.62
CA ILE A 338 -5.20 -37.53 21.06
C ILE A 338 -6.08 -38.74 21.31
N THR A 339 -5.61 -39.64 22.16
CA THR A 339 -6.44 -40.68 22.75
C THR A 339 -6.52 -40.47 24.25
N LEU A 340 -7.72 -40.55 24.83
CA LEU A 340 -7.93 -40.56 26.27
C LEU A 340 -8.32 -41.98 26.71
N ASN A 341 -7.48 -42.56 27.55
CA ASN A 341 -7.68 -43.87 28.14
C ASN A 341 -8.52 -43.76 29.43
N THR A 342 -8.28 -42.72 30.24
CA THR A 342 -9.04 -42.46 31.47
C THR A 342 -9.35 -40.97 31.62
N PRO A 343 -10.49 -40.59 32.24
CA PRO A 343 -11.56 -41.46 32.73
C PRO A 343 -12.35 -42.10 31.58
N GLU A 344 -13.00 -43.23 31.81
CA GLU A 344 -13.88 -43.88 30.81
C GLU A 344 -15.15 -43.04 30.54
N ALA A 345 -15.90 -43.36 29.47
CA ALA A 345 -17.11 -42.60 29.16
C ALA A 345 -18.20 -42.93 30.18
N GLY A 346 -18.84 -41.92 30.76
CA GLY A 346 -19.81 -42.10 31.85
C GLY A 346 -19.18 -42.33 33.23
N TYR A 347 -17.89 -42.01 33.40
CA TYR A 347 -17.23 -42.05 34.70
C TYR A 347 -17.83 -41.02 35.66
N THR A 348 -18.16 -41.46 36.87
CA THR A 348 -18.76 -40.63 37.92
C THR A 348 -17.86 -40.59 39.15
N VAL A 349 -17.70 -39.42 39.78
CA VAL A 349 -16.90 -39.22 40.99
C VAL A 349 -17.61 -38.35 42.01
N GLN A 350 -17.24 -38.48 43.28
CA GLN A 350 -17.66 -37.57 44.33
C GLN A 350 -16.61 -36.49 44.61
N PRO A 351 -16.99 -35.34 45.19
CA PRO A 351 -16.05 -34.38 45.76
C PRO A 351 -14.99 -35.05 46.65
N GLY A 352 -13.72 -34.81 46.37
CA GLY A 352 -12.57 -35.42 47.05
C GLY A 352 -11.98 -36.67 46.39
N ASP A 353 -12.66 -37.27 45.41
CA ASP A 353 -12.12 -38.39 44.64
C ASP A 353 -11.05 -37.92 43.64
N LYS A 354 -10.03 -38.75 43.43
CA LYS A 354 -9.00 -38.49 42.42
C LYS A 354 -9.46 -38.96 41.04
N VAL A 355 -9.67 -38.01 40.14
CA VAL A 355 -9.88 -38.24 38.71
C VAL A 355 -8.52 -38.36 38.02
N LYS A 356 -8.14 -39.58 37.63
CA LYS A 356 -6.94 -39.82 36.82
C LYS A 356 -7.24 -39.60 35.34
N ILE A 357 -6.53 -38.67 34.72
CA ILE A 357 -6.66 -38.36 33.30
C ILE A 357 -5.42 -38.88 32.58
N SER A 358 -5.56 -39.93 31.78
CA SER A 358 -4.43 -40.53 31.07
C SER A 358 -4.76 -40.80 29.62
N GLY A 359 -3.75 -40.68 28.77
CA GLY A 359 -3.91 -40.74 27.33
C GLY A 359 -2.58 -40.75 26.61
N SER A 360 -2.63 -40.71 25.28
CA SER A 360 -1.44 -40.57 24.43
C SER A 360 -1.64 -39.43 23.42
N ALA A 361 -0.58 -38.65 23.23
CA ALA A 361 -0.50 -37.56 22.26
C ALA A 361 0.53 -37.90 21.18
N SER A 362 0.05 -38.37 20.02
CA SER A 362 0.89 -38.73 18.89
C SER A 362 0.96 -37.55 17.92
N GLY A 363 2.16 -37.22 17.44
CA GLY A 363 2.36 -36.11 16.50
C GLY A 363 2.13 -34.71 17.09
N LEU A 364 2.12 -34.57 18.43
CA LEU A 364 1.93 -33.31 19.15
C LEU A 364 3.11 -33.06 20.10
N THR A 365 3.61 -31.81 20.13
CA THR A 365 4.74 -31.38 20.96
C THR A 365 4.31 -30.70 22.25
N THR A 366 3.19 -29.98 22.22
CA THR A 366 2.58 -29.32 23.37
C THR A 366 1.07 -29.53 23.35
N VAL A 367 0.50 -29.93 24.48
CA VAL A 367 -0.93 -30.17 24.67
C VAL A 367 -1.42 -29.38 25.89
N LYS A 368 -2.52 -28.64 25.73
CA LYS A 368 -3.22 -27.94 26.82
C LYS A 368 -4.44 -28.74 27.24
N LEU A 369 -4.52 -29.06 28.53
CA LEU A 369 -5.65 -29.77 29.14
C LEU A 369 -6.40 -28.81 30.07
N GLU A 370 -7.71 -28.76 29.91
CA GLU A 370 -8.62 -27.94 30.73
C GLU A 370 -9.77 -28.80 31.27
N ILE A 371 -10.22 -28.50 32.47
CA ILE A 371 -11.46 -29.07 33.04
C ILE A 371 -12.43 -27.92 33.26
N ILE A 372 -13.59 -28.03 32.63
CA ILE A 372 -14.65 -27.03 32.63
C ILE A 372 -15.83 -27.58 33.43
N ASN A 373 -16.33 -26.81 34.40
CA ASN A 373 -17.46 -27.19 35.25
C ASN A 373 -18.82 -26.95 34.54
N PRO A 374 -19.96 -27.33 35.15
CA PRO A 374 -21.28 -27.12 34.56
C PRO A 374 -21.67 -25.65 34.29
N ASP A 375 -21.05 -24.70 34.98
CA ASP A 375 -21.26 -23.25 34.79
C ASP A 375 -20.32 -22.66 33.73
N GLU A 376 -19.67 -23.52 32.93
CA GLU A 376 -18.70 -23.17 31.87
C GLU A 376 -17.41 -22.50 32.38
N GLU A 377 -17.08 -22.62 33.67
CA GLU A 377 -15.84 -22.10 34.25
C GLU A 377 -14.71 -23.16 34.20
N THR A 378 -13.51 -22.74 33.76
CA THR A 378 -12.31 -23.59 33.81
C THR A 378 -11.79 -23.71 35.24
N VAL A 379 -11.95 -24.88 35.85
CA VAL A 379 -11.54 -25.19 37.22
C VAL A 379 -10.17 -25.86 37.33
N TYR A 380 -9.59 -26.30 36.22
CA TYR A 380 -8.24 -26.86 36.15
C TYR A 380 -7.60 -26.61 34.79
N THR A 381 -6.31 -26.30 34.77
CA THR A 381 -5.50 -26.21 33.54
C THR A 381 -4.15 -26.88 33.75
N SER A 382 -3.66 -27.59 32.73
CA SER A 382 -2.31 -28.14 32.68
C SER A 382 -1.74 -28.07 31.26
N THR A 383 -0.42 -27.98 31.16
CA THR A 383 0.31 -27.95 29.88
C THR A 383 1.31 -29.10 29.84
N ILE A 384 1.19 -29.96 28.85
CA ILE A 384 2.01 -31.15 28.66
C ILE A 384 2.94 -30.91 27.47
N ASN A 385 4.23 -30.71 27.74
CA ASN A 385 5.27 -30.44 26.73
C ASN A 385 6.05 -31.72 26.35
N LYS A 386 5.33 -32.77 25.95
CA LYS A 386 5.93 -34.02 25.47
C LYS A 386 5.00 -34.74 24.50
N SER A 387 5.58 -35.39 23.50
CA SER A 387 4.88 -36.40 22.71
C SER A 387 4.86 -37.74 23.45
N GLY A 388 3.80 -38.52 23.27
CA GLY A 388 3.61 -39.85 23.84
C GLY A 388 2.60 -39.87 24.98
N ASP A 389 2.74 -40.85 25.88
CA ASP A 389 1.79 -41.06 26.96
C ASP A 389 1.88 -39.97 28.04
N PHE A 390 0.71 -39.54 28.52
CA PHE A 390 0.57 -38.58 29.60
C PHE A 390 -0.37 -39.09 30.69
N THR A 391 -0.22 -38.53 31.90
CA THR A 391 -1.08 -38.82 33.05
C THR A 391 -1.10 -37.59 33.94
N GLU A 392 -2.29 -37.09 34.23
CA GLU A 392 -2.59 -36.00 35.13
C GLU A 392 -3.60 -36.47 36.19
N GLU A 393 -3.65 -35.77 37.34
CA GLU A 393 -4.63 -36.00 38.39
C GLU A 393 -5.40 -34.71 38.69
N PHE A 394 -6.72 -34.81 38.73
CA PHE A 394 -7.63 -33.77 39.19
C PHE A 394 -8.42 -34.28 40.40
N THR A 395 -8.75 -33.41 41.35
CA THR A 395 -9.57 -33.76 42.52
C THR A 395 -10.63 -32.67 42.65
N PRO A 396 -11.93 -32.97 42.41
CA PRO A 396 -12.99 -32.01 42.66
C PRO A 396 -12.97 -31.61 44.13
N THR A 397 -13.03 -30.32 44.41
CA THR A 397 -13.05 -29.80 45.78
C THR A 397 -14.38 -30.12 46.47
N ALA A 398 -14.44 -30.01 47.80
CA ALA A 398 -15.64 -30.34 48.58
C ALA A 398 -16.89 -29.50 48.18
N ASP A 399 -16.66 -28.33 47.59
CA ASP A 399 -17.65 -27.38 47.08
C ASP A 399 -17.87 -27.48 45.56
N ALA A 400 -17.33 -28.51 44.90
CA ALA A 400 -17.55 -28.75 43.48
C ALA A 400 -19.05 -28.92 43.17
N LEU A 401 -19.51 -28.24 42.13
CA LEU A 401 -20.89 -28.32 41.65
C LEU A 401 -21.21 -29.75 41.18
N PRO A 402 -22.38 -30.32 41.49
CA PRO A 402 -22.80 -31.56 40.87
C PRO A 402 -23.14 -31.31 39.39
N GLY A 403 -22.72 -32.21 38.50
CA GLY A 403 -23.05 -32.14 37.09
C GLY A 403 -21.94 -32.63 36.16
N ASP A 404 -22.09 -32.29 34.88
CA ASP A 404 -21.16 -32.69 33.81
C ASP A 404 -19.92 -31.79 33.81
N TYR A 405 -18.75 -32.40 33.95
CA TYR A 405 -17.46 -31.74 33.80
C TYR A 405 -16.83 -32.15 32.47
N THR A 406 -16.41 -31.16 31.69
CA THR A 406 -15.79 -31.38 30.38
C THR A 406 -14.28 -31.30 30.48
N ILE A 407 -13.61 -32.42 30.18
CA ILE A 407 -12.18 -32.44 29.87
C ILE A 407 -12.02 -31.96 28.43
N LYS A 408 -11.37 -30.82 28.25
CA LYS A 408 -11.05 -30.25 26.94
C LYS A 408 -9.54 -30.33 26.72
N ILE A 409 -9.13 -30.91 25.60
CA ILE A 409 -7.73 -31.00 25.20
C ILE A 409 -7.55 -30.27 23.87
N SER A 410 -6.70 -29.25 23.87
CA SER A 410 -6.36 -28.43 22.70
C SER A 410 -4.86 -28.49 22.44
N ALA A 411 -4.46 -28.45 21.17
CA ALA A 411 -3.05 -28.44 20.78
C ALA A 411 -2.88 -27.83 19.38
N PRO A 412 -1.78 -27.08 19.12
CA PRO A 412 -1.43 -26.68 17.77
C PRO A 412 -1.28 -27.91 16.86
N GLY A 413 -1.96 -27.92 15.72
CA GLY A 413 -1.93 -29.04 14.76
C GLY A 413 -3.01 -30.11 14.98
N LEU A 414 -3.80 -30.05 16.06
CA LEU A 414 -5.00 -30.87 16.21
C LEU A 414 -6.14 -30.26 15.37
N LYS A 415 -6.81 -31.07 14.53
CA LYS A 415 -7.88 -30.59 13.64
C LYS A 415 -9.10 -30.02 14.39
N GLN A 416 -9.34 -30.49 15.61
CA GLN A 416 -10.41 -30.04 16.49
C GLN A 416 -10.06 -30.42 17.93
N ASP A 417 -10.44 -29.57 18.90
CA ASP A 417 -10.28 -29.88 20.32
C ASP A 417 -10.95 -31.22 20.67
N TYR A 418 -10.25 -32.05 21.44
CA TYR A 418 -10.81 -33.28 21.96
C TYR A 418 -11.58 -33.00 23.25
N THR A 419 -12.82 -33.46 23.34
CA THR A 419 -13.66 -33.28 24.54
C THR A 419 -14.14 -34.62 25.11
N ARG A 420 -14.10 -34.78 26.43
CA ARG A 420 -14.72 -35.91 27.13
C ARG A 420 -15.41 -35.45 28.41
N ILE A 421 -16.59 -35.99 28.67
CA ILE A 421 -17.39 -35.65 29.84
C ILE A 421 -17.23 -36.74 30.92
N PHE A 422 -17.07 -36.31 32.16
CA PHE A 422 -17.26 -37.12 33.37
C PHE A 422 -18.21 -36.38 34.31
N GLN A 423 -18.87 -37.08 35.22
CA GLN A 423 -19.85 -36.46 36.12
C GLN A 423 -19.30 -36.37 37.54
N VAL A 424 -19.47 -35.20 38.16
CA VAL A 424 -19.34 -35.07 39.61
C VAL A 424 -20.74 -35.22 40.19
N VAL A 425 -20.94 -36.25 41.01
CA VAL A 425 -22.22 -36.48 41.69
C VAL A 425 -22.18 -35.86 43.07
N GLU A 426 -23.35 -35.46 43.59
CA GLU A 426 -23.47 -34.97 44.95
C GLU A 426 -22.90 -36.00 45.94
N ALA A 427 -22.16 -35.54 46.94
CA ALA A 427 -21.57 -36.43 47.94
C ALA A 427 -22.69 -37.17 48.68
N GLU A 428 -22.83 -38.47 48.40
CA GLU A 428 -23.91 -39.27 48.94
C GLU A 428 -23.65 -39.54 50.43
N ALA A 429 -24.54 -39.06 51.29
CA ALA A 429 -24.55 -39.43 52.70
C ALA A 429 -24.87 -40.93 52.81
N ALA A 430 -23.90 -41.73 53.26
CA ALA A 430 -23.98 -43.19 53.32
C ALA A 430 -25.23 -43.73 54.07
N SER A 431 -26.08 -44.52 53.39
CA SER A 431 -26.70 -45.78 53.87
C SER A 431 -27.70 -46.41 52.86
N PRO A 432 -28.13 -47.70 53.00
CA PRO A 432 -27.79 -48.78 52.07
C PRO A 432 -28.96 -49.32 51.21
N SER A 433 -28.57 -49.98 50.11
CA SER A 433 -29.15 -51.20 49.49
C SER A 433 -30.66 -51.24 49.22
N ASP A 434 -31.08 -51.28 47.94
CA ASP A 434 -31.76 -52.47 47.38
C ASP A 434 -31.99 -52.43 45.85
N THR A 435 -32.39 -53.60 45.34
CA THR A 435 -32.35 -54.19 43.98
C THR A 435 -33.33 -53.60 42.92
N PRO A 436 -33.19 -53.98 41.62
CA PRO A 436 -33.63 -53.21 40.44
C PRO A 436 -34.98 -53.65 39.83
N VAL A 437 -35.59 -52.79 39.00
CA VAL A 437 -36.69 -53.15 38.08
C VAL A 437 -36.52 -52.52 36.69
N THR A 438 -36.86 -53.34 35.70
CA THR A 438 -36.75 -53.27 34.23
C THR A 438 -37.86 -52.45 33.54
N GLU A 439 -37.67 -52.22 32.22
CA GLU A 439 -38.64 -51.83 31.16
C GLU A 439 -38.75 -50.32 30.83
N THR A 440 -38.94 -49.83 29.59
CA THR A 440 -38.96 -50.33 28.19
C THR A 440 -38.92 -49.11 27.24
N LYS A 441 -38.44 -49.34 26.00
CA LYS A 441 -38.45 -48.48 24.79
C LYS A 441 -39.90 -48.14 24.33
N PRO A 442 -40.17 -47.03 23.60
CA PRO A 442 -40.07 -47.02 22.13
C PRO A 442 -39.56 -45.70 21.49
N GLU A 443 -38.96 -45.80 20.29
CA GLU A 443 -38.69 -44.70 19.33
C GLU A 443 -39.91 -44.47 18.39
N PRO A 444 -39.81 -43.77 17.24
CA PRO A 444 -39.88 -42.32 17.04
C PRO A 444 -41.04 -41.92 16.08
N VAL A 445 -41.35 -40.62 15.96
CA VAL A 445 -42.28 -40.12 14.93
C VAL A 445 -41.58 -39.09 14.05
N THR A 446 -41.58 -39.38 12.75
CA THR A 446 -41.16 -38.55 11.62
C THR A 446 -42.27 -37.58 11.21
N THR A 447 -41.91 -36.35 10.82
CA THR A 447 -42.74 -35.54 9.91
C THR A 447 -41.85 -34.64 9.04
N LYS A 448 -41.99 -34.80 7.72
CA LYS A 448 -41.43 -33.96 6.64
C LYS A 448 -42.47 -32.93 6.22
N THR A 449 -42.05 -31.72 5.81
CA THR A 449 -42.68 -30.83 4.79
C THR A 449 -41.64 -29.73 4.50
N GLU A 450 -40.80 -29.85 3.46
CA GLU A 450 -41.01 -29.48 2.04
C GLU A 450 -40.85 -27.96 1.78
N SER A 451 -39.72 -27.63 1.14
CA SER A 451 -39.23 -26.30 0.78
C SER A 451 -39.49 -26.09 -0.72
N GLU A 452 -40.23 -25.06 -1.09
CA GLU A 452 -40.50 -24.70 -2.47
C GLU A 452 -39.29 -24.01 -3.12
N THR A 453 -38.84 -24.60 -4.22
CA THR A 453 -37.82 -24.10 -5.13
C THR A 453 -38.42 -23.12 -6.14
N GLN A 454 -37.88 -21.90 -6.23
CA GLN A 454 -37.95 -21.08 -7.43
C GLN A 454 -36.53 -20.77 -7.94
N PRO A 455 -36.35 -20.71 -9.28
CA PRO A 455 -35.05 -20.88 -9.93
C PRO A 455 -34.18 -19.64 -9.82
N VAL A 456 -32.97 -19.83 -9.30
CA VAL A 456 -31.87 -18.87 -9.38
C VAL A 456 -31.45 -18.76 -10.84
N VAL A 457 -31.79 -17.65 -11.48
CA VAL A 457 -31.15 -17.24 -12.73
C VAL A 457 -29.73 -16.80 -12.36
N ALA A 458 -28.75 -17.63 -12.71
CA ALA A 458 -27.33 -17.27 -12.63
C ALA A 458 -27.10 -16.01 -13.47
N ALA A 459 -26.78 -14.90 -12.81
CA ALA A 459 -26.34 -13.69 -13.48
C ALA A 459 -24.92 -13.93 -14.03
N PRO A 460 -24.61 -13.44 -15.25
CA PRO A 460 -23.30 -13.61 -15.85
C PRO A 460 -22.26 -12.86 -15.01
N THR A 461 -21.11 -13.50 -14.77
CA THR A 461 -19.88 -12.86 -14.30
C THR A 461 -19.46 -11.80 -15.33
N SER A 462 -19.91 -10.57 -15.14
CA SER A 462 -19.40 -9.44 -15.91
C SER A 462 -17.98 -9.17 -15.44
N SER A 463 -16.98 -9.62 -16.19
CA SER A 463 -15.61 -9.12 -16.05
C SER A 463 -15.65 -7.59 -16.17
N LEU A 464 -15.34 -6.87 -15.10
CA LEU A 464 -15.30 -5.41 -15.09
C LEU A 464 -14.07 -4.97 -15.91
N LYS A 465 -14.30 -4.16 -16.94
CA LYS A 465 -13.32 -3.92 -18.01
C LYS A 465 -12.06 -3.16 -17.57
N ASP A 466 -12.19 -2.38 -16.50
CA ASP A 466 -11.18 -1.45 -15.99
C ASP A 466 -10.53 -1.93 -14.70
N THR A 467 -10.77 -3.19 -14.29
CA THR A 467 -10.18 -3.76 -13.08
C THR A 467 -9.12 -4.82 -13.36
N THR A 468 -8.99 -5.34 -14.58
CA THR A 468 -8.15 -6.52 -14.89
C THR A 468 -6.70 -6.42 -14.42
N ASN A 469 -6.10 -5.22 -14.43
CA ASN A 469 -4.72 -4.98 -13.97
C ASN A 469 -4.67 -4.00 -12.78
N HIS A 470 -5.78 -3.84 -12.06
CA HIS A 470 -5.89 -2.89 -10.94
C HIS A 470 -5.58 -3.60 -9.61
N TRP A 471 -4.80 -2.98 -8.71
CA TRP A 471 -4.36 -3.60 -7.45
C TRP A 471 -5.51 -4.11 -6.55
N ALA A 472 -6.68 -3.48 -6.66
CA ALA A 472 -7.88 -3.86 -5.89
C ALA A 472 -8.74 -4.94 -6.56
N VAL A 473 -8.34 -5.53 -7.69
CA VAL A 473 -9.18 -6.41 -8.52
C VAL A 473 -9.79 -7.57 -7.74
N ASP A 474 -9.01 -8.27 -6.92
CA ASP A 474 -9.50 -9.43 -6.17
C ASP A 474 -10.51 -9.02 -5.10
N ARG A 475 -10.25 -7.92 -4.41
CA ARG A 475 -11.15 -7.35 -3.40
C ARG A 475 -12.45 -6.84 -4.03
N ILE A 476 -12.35 -6.22 -5.20
CA ILE A 476 -13.51 -5.80 -6.01
C ILE A 476 -14.33 -7.04 -6.38
N ASN A 477 -13.68 -8.07 -6.92
CA ASN A 477 -14.36 -9.31 -7.30
C ASN A 477 -15.02 -9.99 -6.09
N ASP A 478 -14.37 -10.03 -4.93
CA ASP A 478 -14.94 -10.62 -3.72
C ASP A 478 -16.21 -9.88 -3.27
N LEU A 479 -16.17 -8.56 -3.11
CA LEU A 479 -17.37 -7.79 -2.75
C LEU A 479 -18.46 -7.81 -3.83
N VAL A 480 -18.09 -7.97 -5.11
CA VAL A 480 -19.07 -8.18 -6.20
C VAL A 480 -19.72 -9.54 -6.08
N ASN A 481 -18.95 -10.60 -5.82
CA ASN A 481 -19.44 -11.97 -5.66
C ASN A 481 -20.32 -12.11 -4.42
N ARG A 482 -20.00 -11.40 -3.33
CA ARG A 482 -20.86 -11.27 -2.14
C ARG A 482 -22.11 -10.42 -2.38
N GLY A 483 -22.24 -9.79 -3.56
CA GLY A 483 -23.35 -8.91 -3.90
C GLY A 483 -23.35 -7.58 -3.14
N ALA A 484 -22.25 -7.25 -2.47
CA ALA A 484 -22.11 -6.06 -1.63
C ALA A 484 -21.88 -4.78 -2.46
N ILE A 485 -21.18 -4.90 -3.58
CA ILE A 485 -20.97 -3.81 -4.54
C ILE A 485 -21.22 -4.30 -5.97
N LYS A 486 -21.53 -3.38 -6.87
CA LYS A 486 -21.69 -3.67 -8.31
C LYS A 486 -20.92 -2.63 -9.12
N GLY A 487 -20.50 -3.02 -10.32
CA GLY A 487 -20.02 -2.08 -11.33
C GLY A 487 -21.14 -1.26 -11.94
N TYR A 488 -20.77 -0.33 -12.79
CA TYR A 488 -21.66 0.52 -13.55
C TYR A 488 -22.27 -0.23 -14.76
N PRO A 489 -23.42 0.25 -15.29
CA PRO A 489 -24.08 -0.39 -16.44
C PRO A 489 -23.24 -0.49 -17.72
N ASP A 490 -22.17 0.31 -17.85
CA ASP A 490 -21.23 0.29 -18.97
C ASP A 490 -20.19 -0.86 -18.89
N GLY A 491 -20.22 -1.61 -17.79
CA GLY A 491 -19.30 -2.71 -17.49
C GLY A 491 -17.98 -2.28 -16.85
N THR A 492 -17.91 -1.07 -16.30
CA THR A 492 -16.75 -0.56 -15.54
C THR A 492 -17.00 -0.59 -14.03
N PHE A 493 -15.94 -0.55 -13.23
CA PHE A 493 -16.00 -0.39 -11.77
C PHE A 493 -15.59 1.01 -11.32
N GLN A 494 -14.73 1.67 -12.10
CA GLN A 494 -14.11 2.96 -11.85
C GLN A 494 -13.31 3.02 -10.54
N PRO A 495 -12.29 2.14 -10.37
CA PRO A 495 -11.62 1.95 -9.09
C PRO A 495 -10.98 3.22 -8.51
N ASP A 496 -10.43 4.09 -9.35
CA ASP A 496 -9.74 5.32 -8.95
C ASP A 496 -10.68 6.53 -8.76
N THR A 497 -11.99 6.36 -8.98
CA THR A 497 -12.96 7.43 -8.73
C THR A 497 -13.31 7.52 -7.26
N THR A 498 -13.61 8.73 -6.78
CA THR A 498 -14.02 8.96 -5.40
C THR A 498 -15.37 8.31 -5.10
N ILE A 499 -15.50 7.64 -3.97
CA ILE A 499 -16.76 7.05 -3.51
C ILE A 499 -17.53 8.00 -2.60
N THR A 500 -18.84 8.07 -2.76
CA THR A 500 -19.72 8.88 -1.91
C THR A 500 -19.98 8.21 -0.56
N ARG A 501 -20.39 8.99 0.44
CA ARG A 501 -20.81 8.48 1.76
C ARG A 501 -21.96 7.48 1.66
N ALA A 502 -22.94 7.71 0.78
CA ALA A 502 -24.07 6.80 0.58
C ALA A 502 -23.65 5.48 -0.05
N GLU A 503 -22.80 5.52 -1.08
CA GLU A 503 -22.26 4.32 -1.69
C GLU A 503 -21.44 3.51 -0.70
N PHE A 504 -20.51 4.15 0.00
CA PHE A 504 -19.66 3.47 0.99
C PHE A 504 -20.49 2.80 2.09
N THR A 505 -21.46 3.53 2.65
CA THR A 505 -22.37 2.99 3.68
C THR A 505 -23.18 1.80 3.16
N THR A 506 -23.66 1.87 1.92
CA THR A 506 -24.41 0.77 1.30
C THR A 506 -23.54 -0.48 1.19
N VAL A 507 -22.29 -0.34 0.76
CA VAL A 507 -21.38 -1.47 0.62
C VAL A 507 -21.10 -2.09 1.98
N VAL A 508 -20.86 -1.29 3.02
CA VAL A 508 -20.68 -1.78 4.41
C VAL A 508 -21.91 -2.55 4.89
N VAL A 509 -23.12 -2.02 4.71
CA VAL A 509 -24.36 -2.68 5.15
C VAL A 509 -24.54 -4.04 4.51
N LYS A 510 -24.26 -4.14 3.21
CA LYS A 510 -24.38 -5.41 2.48
C LYS A 510 -23.24 -6.38 2.83
N ALA A 511 -22.01 -5.89 2.90
CA ALA A 511 -20.83 -6.69 3.18
C ALA A 511 -20.91 -7.35 4.57
N PHE A 512 -21.38 -6.61 5.58
CA PHE A 512 -21.56 -7.11 6.95
C PHE A 512 -22.95 -7.70 7.22
N ASN A 513 -23.79 -7.87 6.18
CA ASN A 513 -25.16 -8.41 6.28
C ASN A 513 -26.00 -7.76 7.40
N LEU A 514 -25.93 -6.44 7.54
CA LEU A 514 -26.59 -5.73 8.63
C LEU A 514 -28.10 -5.69 8.42
N THR A 515 -28.84 -6.08 9.45
CA THR A 515 -30.31 -6.16 9.44
C THR A 515 -30.87 -5.38 10.63
N ASN A 516 -31.21 -4.12 10.42
CA ASN A 516 -31.87 -3.30 11.43
C ASN A 516 -32.97 -2.46 10.78
N THR A 517 -34.18 -2.51 11.34
CA THR A 517 -35.39 -1.90 10.75
C THR A 517 -35.83 -0.62 11.47
N ASP A 518 -35.25 -0.30 12.63
CA ASP A 518 -35.59 0.86 13.45
C ASP A 518 -34.54 1.99 13.35
N GLY A 519 -34.10 2.27 12.13
CA GLY A 519 -33.03 3.23 11.83
C GLY A 519 -33.44 4.71 11.84
N LYS A 520 -32.52 5.60 12.25
CA LYS A 520 -32.69 7.06 12.10
C LYS A 520 -32.62 7.44 10.61
N SER A 521 -33.67 8.08 10.11
CA SER A 521 -33.66 8.70 8.76
C SER A 521 -33.20 10.16 8.82
N PHE A 522 -32.51 10.62 7.78
CA PHE A 522 -32.08 12.00 7.62
C PHE A 522 -32.96 12.70 6.57
N GLY A 523 -33.16 14.01 6.70
CA GLY A 523 -34.04 14.77 5.79
C GLY A 523 -33.55 14.74 4.35
N ASP A 524 -32.23 14.84 4.15
CA ASP A 524 -31.56 14.80 2.86
C ASP A 524 -31.43 13.40 2.24
N THR A 525 -31.87 12.35 2.94
CA THR A 525 -31.91 10.98 2.42
C THR A 525 -33.32 10.49 2.09
N SER A 526 -34.36 11.30 2.37
CA SER A 526 -35.77 10.91 2.25
C SER A 526 -36.18 10.31 0.90
N GLU A 527 -35.64 10.86 -0.20
CA GLU A 527 -35.86 10.42 -1.59
C GLU A 527 -34.59 9.78 -2.21
N HIS A 528 -33.56 9.52 -1.41
CA HIS A 528 -32.29 8.99 -1.90
C HIS A 528 -32.34 7.47 -2.01
N TRP A 529 -31.76 6.89 -3.08
CA TRP A 529 -31.77 5.43 -3.31
C TRP A 529 -31.13 4.63 -2.15
N ALA A 530 -30.18 5.26 -1.44
CA ALA A 530 -29.48 4.65 -0.31
C ALA A 530 -30.17 4.85 1.04
N LYS A 531 -31.38 5.43 1.08
CA LYS A 531 -32.10 5.78 2.31
C LYS A 531 -32.13 4.64 3.31
N ASP A 532 -32.58 3.46 2.88
CA ASP A 532 -32.79 2.33 3.77
C ASP A 532 -31.46 1.78 4.28
N TYR A 533 -30.42 1.72 3.44
CA TYR A 533 -29.07 1.33 3.88
C TYR A 533 -28.49 2.31 4.90
N ILE A 534 -28.65 3.62 4.67
CA ILE A 534 -28.20 4.65 5.61
C ILE A 534 -28.97 4.53 6.93
N ALA A 535 -30.28 4.32 6.88
CA ALA A 535 -31.10 4.13 8.07
C ALA A 535 -30.67 2.88 8.85
N THR A 536 -30.45 1.74 8.18
CA THR A 536 -29.94 0.51 8.80
C THR A 536 -28.62 0.74 9.50
N ALA A 537 -27.65 1.35 8.83
CA ALA A 537 -26.34 1.64 9.41
C ALA A 537 -26.43 2.64 10.58
N ALA A 538 -27.31 3.63 10.49
CA ALA A 538 -27.53 4.61 11.56
C ALA A 538 -28.19 3.96 12.79
N GLY A 539 -29.18 3.08 12.57
CA GLY A 539 -29.82 2.29 13.62
C GLY A 539 -28.86 1.33 14.31
N ALA A 540 -27.89 0.78 13.58
CA ALA A 540 -26.80 -0.02 14.12
C ALA A 540 -25.69 0.80 14.80
N GLY A 541 -25.79 2.14 14.85
CA GLY A 541 -24.79 3.01 15.47
C GLY A 541 -23.48 3.17 14.67
N ILE A 542 -23.45 2.66 13.43
CA ILE A 542 -22.25 2.62 12.58
C ILE A 542 -22.00 3.97 11.93
N VAL A 543 -23.05 4.64 11.44
CA VAL A 543 -22.95 5.96 10.81
C VAL A 543 -23.72 7.03 11.56
N GLY A 544 -23.26 8.27 11.45
CA GLY A 544 -23.95 9.48 11.89
C GLY A 544 -24.03 10.52 10.78
N GLY A 545 -24.97 11.46 10.92
CA GLY A 545 -25.07 12.63 10.05
C GLY A 545 -24.14 13.75 10.50
N TYR A 546 -23.94 14.75 9.64
CA TYR A 546 -23.27 16.00 10.02
C TYR A 546 -24.06 16.77 11.08
N ASN A 547 -25.38 16.57 11.10
CA ASN A 547 -26.27 17.02 12.15
C ASN A 547 -27.47 16.05 12.24
N ASP A 548 -28.45 16.37 13.08
CA ASP A 548 -29.62 15.52 13.30
C ASP A 548 -30.49 15.27 12.06
N SER A 549 -30.39 16.13 11.05
CA SER A 549 -31.23 16.12 9.86
C SER A 549 -30.48 15.93 8.54
N THR A 550 -29.13 15.99 8.53
CA THR A 550 -28.32 15.98 7.31
C THR A 550 -27.24 14.90 7.38
N PHE A 551 -27.25 13.99 6.42
CA PHE A 551 -26.24 12.93 6.28
C PHE A 551 -25.10 13.27 5.30
N GLY A 552 -25.40 14.04 4.24
CA GLY A 552 -24.52 14.29 3.10
C GLY A 552 -24.32 13.05 2.22
N PRO A 553 -25.39 12.44 1.65
CA PRO A 553 -25.27 11.16 0.95
C PRO A 553 -24.37 11.20 -0.29
N ASN A 554 -24.33 12.33 -1.00
CA ASN A 554 -23.56 12.49 -2.24
C ASN A 554 -22.13 13.05 -2.01
N ASP A 555 -21.77 13.36 -0.77
CA ASP A 555 -20.45 13.91 -0.48
C ASP A 555 -19.40 12.79 -0.54
N PRO A 556 -18.19 13.05 -1.10
CA PRO A 556 -17.11 12.09 -1.07
C PRO A 556 -16.69 11.76 0.37
N VAL A 557 -16.60 10.47 0.69
CA VAL A 557 -16.18 10.01 2.02
C VAL A 557 -14.70 10.31 2.24
N THR A 558 -14.36 10.80 3.43
CA THR A 558 -12.95 11.03 3.81
C THR A 558 -12.33 9.78 4.43
N ARG A 559 -11.00 9.70 4.43
CA ARG A 559 -10.27 8.57 5.03
C ARG A 559 -10.56 8.39 6.52
N GLU A 560 -10.66 9.47 7.29
CA GLU A 560 -11.03 9.39 8.72
C GLU A 560 -12.48 8.92 8.94
N GLN A 561 -13.41 9.31 8.05
CA GLN A 561 -14.79 8.82 8.09
C GLN A 561 -14.87 7.34 7.73
N MET A 562 -14.11 6.91 6.72
CA MET A 562 -13.99 5.51 6.33
C MET A 562 -13.52 4.64 7.50
N ALA A 563 -12.47 5.07 8.22
CA ALA A 563 -11.98 4.39 9.42
C ALA A 563 -13.07 4.25 10.49
N ALA A 564 -13.75 5.35 10.83
CA ALA A 564 -14.78 5.37 11.85
C ALA A 564 -15.96 4.45 11.53
N ILE A 565 -16.40 4.41 10.28
CA ILE A 565 -17.52 3.57 9.84
C ILE A 565 -17.14 2.09 9.92
N VAL A 566 -15.95 1.72 9.44
CA VAL A 566 -15.56 0.32 9.33
C VAL A 566 -15.21 -0.30 10.68
N VAL A 567 -14.52 0.44 11.55
CA VAL A 567 -14.23 0.01 12.93
C VAL A 567 -15.52 -0.32 13.70
N LYS A 568 -16.55 0.51 13.52
CA LYS A 568 -17.86 0.28 14.13
C LYS A 568 -18.60 -0.89 13.50
N ALA A 569 -18.57 -1.02 12.18
CA ALA A 569 -19.22 -2.12 11.47
C ALA A 569 -18.62 -3.48 11.85
N ALA A 570 -17.29 -3.54 12.00
CA ALA A 570 -16.55 -4.72 12.46
C ALA A 570 -16.63 -4.92 13.99
N GLN A 571 -17.35 -4.07 14.73
CA GLN A 571 -17.50 -4.13 16.19
C GLN A 571 -16.17 -4.18 16.97
N LEU A 572 -15.14 -3.53 16.43
CA LEU A 572 -13.82 -3.50 17.06
C LEU A 572 -13.83 -2.57 18.27
N THR A 573 -13.14 -2.99 19.32
CA THR A 573 -12.99 -2.18 20.54
C THR A 573 -12.09 -0.98 20.25
N PRO A 574 -12.55 0.27 20.48
CA PRO A 574 -11.72 1.45 20.25
C PRO A 574 -10.45 1.42 21.11
N ALA A 575 -9.30 1.52 20.45
CA ALA A 575 -8.02 1.69 21.09
C ALA A 575 -7.73 3.19 21.28
N ALA A 576 -7.46 3.58 22.52
CA ALA A 576 -6.99 4.93 22.85
C ALA A 576 -5.49 5.05 22.51
N GLY A 577 -5.07 6.19 21.97
CA GLY A 577 -3.67 6.47 21.68
C GLY A 577 -3.47 7.53 20.61
N GLU A 578 -2.22 7.71 20.18
CA GLU A 578 -1.86 8.53 19.02
C GLU A 578 -1.05 7.69 18.04
N ASN A 579 -1.38 7.81 16.75
CA ASN A 579 -0.58 7.23 15.69
C ASN A 579 0.66 8.09 15.43
N GLN A 580 1.75 7.48 14.97
CA GLN A 580 3.03 8.15 14.68
C GLN A 580 3.06 8.90 13.33
N PHE A 581 1.90 9.18 12.74
CA PHE A 581 1.82 9.91 11.48
C PHE A 581 2.17 11.39 11.68
N VAL A 582 2.88 11.96 10.71
CA VAL A 582 3.33 13.37 10.77
C VAL A 582 2.18 14.37 10.69
N ASP A 583 1.01 13.94 10.18
CA ASP A 583 -0.22 14.73 10.08
C ASP A 583 -1.29 14.29 11.10
N SER A 584 -0.91 13.56 12.16
CA SER A 584 -1.84 13.09 13.20
C SER A 584 -2.64 14.21 13.85
N ALA A 585 -2.07 15.41 13.97
CA ALA A 585 -2.74 16.62 14.47
C ALA A 585 -3.88 17.12 13.56
N SER A 586 -3.97 16.64 12.31
CA SER A 586 -5.04 16.97 11.37
C SER A 586 -6.22 15.99 11.43
N ILE A 587 -6.11 14.90 12.21
CA ILE A 587 -7.20 13.95 12.43
C ILE A 587 -8.21 14.60 13.38
N ALA A 588 -9.49 14.59 13.00
CA ALA A 588 -10.51 15.15 13.87
C ALA A 588 -10.64 14.36 15.18
N ASP A 589 -10.87 15.03 16.29
CA ASP A 589 -10.90 14.39 17.63
C ASP A 589 -11.90 13.23 17.71
N TRP A 590 -13.06 13.36 17.04
CA TRP A 590 -14.10 12.32 17.01
C TRP A 590 -13.68 11.07 16.24
N ALA A 591 -12.69 11.17 15.35
CA ALA A 591 -12.21 10.06 14.52
C ALA A 591 -10.95 9.40 15.08
N ARG A 592 -10.28 10.04 16.06
CA ARG A 592 -8.94 9.66 16.52
C ARG A 592 -8.85 8.19 16.95
N ASP A 593 -9.70 7.77 17.88
CA ASP A 593 -9.68 6.39 18.39
C ASP A 593 -9.99 5.37 17.29
N ALA A 594 -10.89 5.70 16.37
CA ALA A 594 -11.20 4.83 15.25
C ALA A 594 -10.03 4.73 14.26
N VAL A 595 -9.32 5.83 14.00
CA VAL A 595 -8.13 5.82 13.13
C VAL A 595 -7.00 5.02 13.78
N VAL A 596 -6.77 5.16 15.08
CA VAL A 596 -5.81 4.33 15.84
C VAL A 596 -6.20 2.85 15.75
N THR A 597 -7.46 2.53 15.99
CA THR A 597 -7.97 1.15 15.93
C THR A 597 -7.81 0.55 14.54
N ALA A 598 -8.18 1.29 13.49
CA ALA A 598 -8.07 0.82 12.11
C ALA A 598 -6.61 0.58 11.69
N VAL A 599 -5.69 1.42 12.16
CA VAL A 599 -4.26 1.30 11.82
C VAL A 599 -3.60 0.16 12.59
N ASN A 600 -3.90 0.01 13.88
CA ASN A 600 -3.37 -1.09 14.71
C ASN A 600 -3.81 -2.47 14.21
N ASN A 601 -5.05 -2.56 13.70
CA ASN A 601 -5.57 -3.79 13.09
C ASN A 601 -5.24 -3.91 11.59
N GLN A 602 -4.36 -3.04 11.06
CA GLN A 602 -3.95 -3.03 9.65
C GLN A 602 -5.08 -2.91 8.61
N ILE A 603 -6.26 -2.46 9.04
CA ILE A 603 -7.44 -2.24 8.19
C ILE A 603 -7.20 -1.07 7.23
N ILE A 604 -6.58 0.01 7.74
CA ILE A 604 -6.11 1.15 6.95
C ILE A 604 -4.63 1.39 7.26
N ARG A 605 -3.81 1.52 6.22
CA ARG A 605 -2.40 1.89 6.33
C ARG A 605 -2.18 3.36 5.97
N GLY A 606 -1.13 3.96 6.54
CA GLY A 606 -0.65 5.28 6.15
C GLY A 606 0.07 5.24 4.80
N TYR A 607 0.43 6.42 4.30
CA TYR A 607 1.19 6.58 3.07
C TYR A 607 2.71 6.49 3.34
N PRO A 608 3.55 6.23 2.30
CA PRO A 608 5.01 6.13 2.46
C PRO A 608 5.68 7.39 3.01
N ASP A 609 5.04 8.55 2.90
CA ASP A 609 5.46 9.84 3.48
C ASP A 609 5.17 9.95 5.00
N ASN A 610 4.79 8.83 5.64
CA ASN A 610 4.36 8.74 7.03
C ASN A 610 3.16 9.65 7.37
N THR A 611 2.25 9.87 6.42
CA THR A 611 0.98 10.59 6.64
C THR A 611 -0.23 9.65 6.62
N PHE A 612 -1.32 10.04 7.28
CA PHE A 612 -2.62 9.38 7.20
C PHE A 612 -3.55 10.02 6.14
N LYS A 613 -3.41 11.33 5.92
CA LYS A 613 -4.24 12.20 5.08
C LYS A 613 -5.73 12.14 5.44
N PRO A 614 -6.13 12.51 6.68
CA PRO A 614 -7.49 12.28 7.20
C PRO A 614 -8.60 12.89 6.35
N GLY A 615 -8.37 14.08 5.79
CA GLY A 615 -9.34 14.79 4.95
C GLY A 615 -9.36 14.37 3.47
N SER A 616 -8.41 13.53 3.01
CA SER A 616 -8.37 13.06 1.63
C SER A 616 -9.61 12.21 1.31
N LYS A 617 -10.08 12.33 0.06
CA LYS A 617 -11.27 11.62 -0.42
C LYS A 617 -10.88 10.19 -0.81
N ALA A 618 -11.60 9.21 -0.30
CA ALA A 618 -11.32 7.81 -0.60
C ALA A 618 -11.81 7.45 -2.01
N THR A 619 -10.99 6.68 -2.72
CA THR A 619 -11.36 6.04 -3.98
C THR A 619 -12.25 4.82 -3.73
N ARG A 620 -12.96 4.35 -4.76
CA ARG A 620 -13.74 3.12 -4.70
C ARG A 620 -12.87 1.90 -4.41
N ALA A 621 -11.65 1.86 -4.95
CA ALA A 621 -10.68 0.81 -4.68
C ALA A 621 -10.21 0.79 -3.22
N GLU A 622 -9.85 1.94 -2.66
CA GLU A 622 -9.48 2.06 -1.23
C GLU A 622 -10.64 1.62 -0.34
N ALA A 623 -11.87 2.05 -0.64
CA ALA A 623 -13.05 1.66 0.12
C ALA A 623 -13.29 0.15 0.16
N VAL A 624 -13.20 -0.52 -0.98
CA VAL A 624 -13.37 -1.98 -1.05
C VAL A 624 -12.26 -2.69 -0.29
N ALA A 625 -11.02 -2.23 -0.41
CA ALA A 625 -9.90 -2.83 0.32
C ALA A 625 -10.05 -2.73 1.83
N VAL A 626 -10.48 -1.57 2.32
CA VAL A 626 -10.69 -1.36 3.76
C VAL A 626 -11.82 -2.23 4.29
N ILE A 627 -12.90 -2.42 3.52
CA ILE A 627 -14.01 -3.30 3.91
C ILE A 627 -13.55 -4.76 3.97
N ILE A 628 -12.81 -5.24 2.97
CA ILE A 628 -12.29 -6.61 2.96
C ILE A 628 -11.33 -6.84 4.13
N ASN A 629 -10.36 -5.95 4.33
CA ASN A 629 -9.42 -6.08 5.45
C ASN A 629 -10.13 -6.16 6.81
N ALA A 630 -11.26 -5.47 6.97
CA ALA A 630 -12.06 -5.53 8.19
C ALA A 630 -12.94 -6.79 8.30
N LEU A 631 -13.40 -7.33 7.17
CA LEU A 631 -14.12 -8.61 7.15
C LEU A 631 -13.20 -9.78 7.50
N ASP A 632 -11.94 -9.73 7.07
CA ASP A 632 -10.94 -10.78 7.36
C ASP A 632 -10.51 -10.83 8.84
N MET A 633 -10.96 -9.89 9.67
CA MET A 633 -10.74 -9.88 11.12
C MET A 633 -11.82 -10.65 11.91
N ASN A 634 -12.93 -11.02 11.26
CA ASN A 634 -14.04 -11.80 11.83
C ASN A 634 -14.10 -13.18 11.19
#